data_AF-A6GAM0-F1
#
_entry.id   AF-A6GAM0-F1
#
_cell.length_a   1.000
_cell.length_b   1.000
_cell.length_c   1.000
_cell.angle_alpha   90.00
_cell.angle_beta   90.00
_cell.angle_gamma   90.00
#
_symmetry.space_group_name_H-M   'P 1'
#
loop_
_entity.id
_entity.type
_entity.pdbx_description
1 polymer ?
#
loop_
_entity_poly.entity_id
_entity_poly.type
_entity_poly.pdbx_seq_one_letter_code
_entity_poly.pdbx_strand_id
1 'polypeptide(L)'
;MNPLACVFALLAGMGEAPAERSTVVVHIGGESPARDEVRGAIEDRLDDIDVVPEFVSRDAVSLDEVFTPVRSSDPSVVAHVFVLLEDDPKVFVIEPDWSHVLGRRLGATEIDIVALEQISLIVSGSVDALLAGGTIGIAPAEAREAFGAPEPEPETETETETEPETEPAPETEVAPIFLEPPRAVDEATDADPKRPLRPRSSLGAGYGLQAFAPGYGPAQAVTVSASLRSSSGWRWGGAFSGGVLRPPSVAFDAVEVDMLGGTLRGWAGATPTLTPHVAVAAELGGGVDVLRVRPSGPVDDRVEAVGAVGVRAGPVFSLGRGRDRVRVALLADVAVRVDGFHLTTNAGEEVRPYAVAPGGTVEVGWAR
;
A
#
# COMPACT_ATOMS: atom_id res chain seq x y z
N MET A 1 -38.24 -18.99 38.94
CA MET A 1 -37.04 -18.20 38.59
C MET A 1 -36.70 -18.52 37.15
N ASN A 2 -36.68 -17.50 36.28
CA ASN A 2 -36.59 -17.69 34.83
C ASN A 2 -35.11 -17.65 34.40
N PRO A 3 -34.54 -18.72 33.83
CA PRO A 3 -33.10 -18.81 33.50
C PRO A 3 -32.62 -17.80 32.46
N LEU A 4 -33.53 -17.13 31.75
CA LEU A 4 -33.21 -16.03 30.82
C LEU A 4 -32.80 -14.72 31.52
N ALA A 5 -33.17 -14.52 32.78
CA ALA A 5 -32.83 -13.30 33.52
C ALA A 5 -31.36 -13.28 34.00
N CYS A 6 -30.74 -14.45 34.22
CA CYS A 6 -29.33 -14.54 34.60
C CYS A 6 -28.37 -14.31 33.42
N VAL A 7 -28.80 -14.59 32.18
CA VAL A 7 -27.96 -14.37 30.98
C VAL A 7 -27.92 -12.88 30.61
N PHE A 8 -29.01 -12.15 30.78
CA PHE A 8 -29.03 -10.70 30.53
C PHE A 8 -28.26 -9.89 31.59
N ALA A 9 -28.20 -10.36 32.84
CA ALA A 9 -27.38 -9.73 33.88
C ALA A 9 -25.87 -9.98 33.70
N LEU A 10 -25.47 -11.09 33.05
CA LEU A 10 -24.07 -11.34 32.69
C LEU A 10 -23.62 -10.55 31.45
N LEU A 11 -24.53 -10.22 30.54
CA LEU A 11 -24.24 -9.40 29.35
C LEU A 11 -24.29 -7.90 29.61
N ALA A 12 -25.02 -7.43 30.63
CA ALA A 12 -25.05 -6.02 31.02
C ALA A 12 -23.89 -5.59 31.95
N GLY A 13 -23.06 -6.55 32.38
CA GLY A 13 -21.86 -6.33 33.21
C GLY A 13 -20.54 -6.35 32.44
N MET A 14 -20.57 -6.68 31.14
CA MET A 14 -19.46 -6.40 30.24
C MET A 14 -19.59 -4.94 29.80
N GLY A 15 -19.25 -4.01 30.69
CA GLY A 15 -18.78 -2.72 30.21
C GLY A 15 -17.61 -3.05 29.29
N GLU A 16 -17.76 -2.80 27.99
CA GLU A 16 -16.61 -2.60 27.12
C GLU A 16 -15.75 -1.60 27.87
N ALA A 17 -14.64 -2.08 28.44
CA ALA A 17 -13.53 -1.18 28.70
C ALA A 17 -13.33 -0.45 27.39
N PRO A 18 -13.33 0.90 27.36
CA PRO A 18 -13.13 1.63 26.13
C PRO A 18 -11.90 1.02 25.47
N ALA A 19 -12.04 0.51 24.25
CA ALA A 19 -10.90 0.03 23.50
C ALA A 19 -9.88 1.16 23.56
N GLU A 20 -8.73 0.91 24.19
CA GLU A 20 -7.67 1.91 24.27
C GLU A 20 -7.37 2.31 22.82
N ARG A 21 -7.69 3.56 22.49
CA ARG A 21 -7.48 4.08 21.15
C ARG A 21 -5.99 4.00 20.86
N SER A 22 -5.66 3.53 19.66
CA SER A 22 -4.28 3.51 19.20
C SER A 22 -3.72 4.93 19.14
N THR A 23 -2.48 5.07 19.58
CA THR A 23 -1.79 6.34 19.71
C THR A 23 -0.61 6.39 18.74
N VAL A 24 -0.36 7.55 18.14
CA VAL A 24 0.84 7.81 17.34
C VAL A 24 1.57 9.00 17.91
N VAL A 25 2.86 8.86 18.23
CA VAL A 25 3.66 9.97 18.74
C VAL A 25 4.29 10.70 17.55
N VAL A 26 3.95 11.98 17.36
CA VAL A 26 4.36 12.78 16.20
C VAL A 26 5.32 13.89 16.62
N HIS A 27 6.60 13.72 16.30
CA HIS A 27 7.65 14.72 16.48
C HIS A 27 7.73 15.62 15.24
N ILE A 28 7.51 16.94 15.39
CA ILE A 28 7.59 17.90 14.28
C ILE A 28 8.69 18.93 14.58
N GLY A 29 9.72 18.95 13.74
CA GLY A 29 10.83 19.91 13.75
C GLY A 29 10.67 20.98 12.66
N GLY A 30 11.10 22.21 12.93
CA GLY A 30 11.03 23.35 12.00
C GLY A 30 10.16 24.50 12.51
N GLU A 31 10.04 25.59 11.75
CA GLU A 31 9.39 26.83 12.20
C GLU A 31 7.89 26.70 12.49
N SER A 32 7.37 27.52 13.41
CA SER A 32 5.97 27.46 13.89
C SER A 32 4.88 27.45 12.81
N PRO A 33 4.92 28.30 11.75
CA PRO A 33 3.82 28.34 10.78
C PRO A 33 3.67 27.01 10.01
N ALA A 34 4.76 26.49 9.46
CA ALA A 34 4.76 25.21 8.75
C ALA A 34 4.46 24.04 9.70
N ARG A 35 4.95 24.11 10.95
CA ARG A 35 4.69 23.10 11.99
C ARG A 35 3.21 22.96 12.29
N ASP A 36 2.48 24.08 12.42
CA ASP A 36 1.05 24.08 12.74
C ASP A 36 0.21 23.57 11.56
N GLU A 37 0.59 23.90 10.32
CA GLU A 37 -0.06 23.37 9.11
C GLU A 37 0.12 21.86 8.98
N VAL A 38 1.34 21.35 9.21
CA VAL A 38 1.63 19.90 9.23
C VAL A 38 0.87 19.20 10.35
N ARG A 39 0.80 19.80 11.55
CA ARG A 39 0.02 19.26 12.66
C ARG A 39 -1.43 19.04 12.25
N GLY A 40 -2.09 20.08 11.71
CA GLY A 40 -3.49 20.00 11.27
C GLY A 40 -3.70 18.95 10.19
N ALA A 41 -2.82 18.90 9.18
CA ALA A 41 -2.92 17.92 8.10
C ALA A 41 -2.77 16.47 8.57
N ILE A 42 -1.90 16.20 9.57
CA ILE A 42 -1.74 14.88 10.16
C ILE A 42 -2.93 14.52 11.05
N GLU A 43 -3.39 15.46 11.88
CA GLU A 43 -4.52 15.26 12.80
C GLU A 43 -5.79 14.89 12.03
N ASP A 44 -6.13 15.65 10.98
CA ASP A 44 -7.30 15.39 10.13
C ASP A 44 -7.28 13.97 9.54
N ARG A 45 -6.11 13.47 9.13
CA ARG A 45 -5.99 12.13 8.51
C ARG A 45 -5.93 10.98 9.49
N LEU A 46 -5.46 11.22 10.72
CA LEU A 46 -5.45 10.19 11.76
C LEU A 46 -6.81 10.03 12.43
N ASP A 47 -7.61 11.10 12.51
CA ASP A 47 -9.00 11.03 12.96
C ASP A 47 -9.86 10.13 12.06
N ASP A 48 -9.62 10.16 10.73
CA ASP A 48 -10.28 9.29 9.76
C ASP A 48 -10.09 7.77 10.03
N ILE A 49 -9.05 7.40 10.77
CA ILE A 49 -8.70 6.01 11.12
C ILE A 49 -8.79 5.73 12.65
N ASP A 50 -9.45 6.59 13.42
CA ASP A 50 -9.65 6.49 14.88
C ASP A 50 -8.33 6.36 15.69
N VAL A 51 -7.27 7.04 15.23
CA VAL A 51 -5.97 7.10 15.89
C VAL A 51 -5.77 8.46 16.54
N VAL A 52 -5.26 8.47 17.78
CA VAL A 52 -4.98 9.70 18.52
C VAL A 52 -3.52 10.12 18.32
N PRO A 53 -3.24 11.28 17.69
CA PRO A 53 -1.88 11.80 17.61
C PRO A 53 -1.46 12.50 18.92
N GLU A 54 -0.27 12.18 19.41
CA GLU A 54 0.42 12.93 20.46
C GLU A 54 1.55 13.76 19.84
N PHE A 55 1.32 15.07 19.73
CA PHE A 55 2.29 15.97 19.07
C PHE A 55 3.40 16.45 20.02
N VAL A 56 4.64 16.22 19.61
CA VAL A 56 5.85 16.75 20.24
C VAL A 56 6.49 17.77 19.30
N SER A 57 6.46 19.03 19.69
CA SER A 57 6.98 20.13 18.86
C SER A 57 8.39 20.52 19.28
N ARG A 58 9.28 20.66 18.29
CA ARG A 58 10.69 21.01 18.51
C ARG A 58 11.17 22.01 17.47
N ASP A 59 12.17 22.80 17.83
CA ASP A 59 12.76 23.77 16.90
C ASP A 59 13.50 23.07 15.75
N ALA A 60 14.19 21.97 16.05
CA ALA A 60 14.76 21.07 15.07
C ALA A 60 14.68 19.62 15.58
N VAL A 61 14.71 18.67 14.64
CA VAL A 61 14.78 17.23 14.91
C VAL A 61 15.99 16.70 14.14
N SER A 62 16.96 16.12 14.83
CA SER A 62 18.16 15.57 14.20
C SER A 62 17.92 14.15 13.70
N LEU A 63 18.66 13.73 12.66
CA LEU A 63 18.60 12.33 12.21
C LEU A 63 19.06 11.33 13.29
N ASP A 64 19.98 11.73 14.16
CA ASP A 64 20.38 10.87 15.29
C ASP A 64 19.23 10.59 16.22
N GLU A 65 18.41 11.60 16.48
CA GLU A 65 17.22 11.45 17.32
C GLU A 65 16.17 10.51 16.69
N VAL A 66 15.98 10.59 15.37
CA VAL A 66 15.06 9.70 14.63
C VAL A 66 15.44 8.23 14.85
N PHE A 67 16.73 7.92 14.77
CA PHE A 67 17.23 6.55 14.83
C PHE A 67 17.63 6.10 16.24
N THR A 68 17.42 6.94 17.27
CA THR A 68 17.65 6.56 18.67
C THR A 68 16.36 5.99 19.25
N PRO A 69 16.33 4.70 19.66
CA PRO A 69 15.12 4.09 20.19
C PRO A 69 14.59 4.82 21.42
N VAL A 70 13.33 5.22 21.38
CA VAL A 70 12.64 5.73 22.57
C VAL A 70 11.92 4.54 23.21
N ARG A 71 12.32 4.16 24.42
CA ARG A 71 11.59 3.12 25.16
C ARG A 71 10.21 3.63 25.55
N SER A 72 9.20 3.35 24.73
CA SER A 72 7.80 3.46 25.13
C SER A 72 7.38 2.15 25.81
N SER A 73 6.85 2.26 27.02
CA SER A 73 6.18 1.14 27.70
C SER A 73 4.67 1.12 27.43
N ASP A 74 4.18 2.05 26.61
CA ASP A 74 2.76 2.20 26.32
C ASP A 74 2.37 1.28 25.15
N PRO A 75 1.57 0.23 25.38
CA PRO A 75 1.16 -0.70 24.34
C PRO A 75 0.16 -0.09 23.35
N SER A 76 -0.41 1.09 23.63
CA SER A 76 -1.31 1.79 22.71
C SER A 76 -0.56 2.48 21.57
N VAL A 77 0.76 2.70 21.72
CA VAL A 77 1.58 3.38 20.70
C VAL A 77 1.82 2.42 19.53
N VAL A 78 1.29 2.79 18.36
CA VAL A 78 1.42 1.98 17.13
C VAL A 78 2.52 2.48 16.21
N ALA A 79 2.96 3.73 16.35
CA ALA A 79 4.08 4.28 15.58
C ALA A 79 4.68 5.53 16.23
N HIS A 80 5.96 5.77 15.91
CA HIS A 80 6.62 7.06 16.09
C HIS A 80 6.83 7.74 14.74
N VAL A 81 6.37 8.98 14.61
CA VAL A 81 6.49 9.78 13.40
C VAL A 81 7.45 10.93 13.65
N PHE A 82 8.43 11.12 12.79
CA PHE A 82 9.32 12.28 12.80
C PHE A 82 9.18 13.05 11.50
N VAL A 83 8.81 14.32 11.59
CA VAL A 83 8.71 15.24 10.46
C VAL A 83 9.78 16.32 10.63
N LEU A 84 10.71 16.37 9.70
CA LEU A 84 11.80 17.34 9.66
C LEU A 84 11.47 18.35 8.55
N LEU A 85 11.20 19.60 8.88
CA LEU A 85 10.79 20.67 7.94
C LEU A 85 11.95 21.61 7.55
N GLU A 86 13.16 21.07 7.40
CA GLU A 86 14.35 21.81 6.94
C GLU A 86 14.40 21.89 5.39
N ASP A 87 15.48 22.44 4.80
CA ASP A 87 15.64 22.69 3.34
C ASP A 87 15.36 21.49 2.41
N ASP A 88 15.38 20.27 2.95
CA ASP A 88 14.91 19.04 2.30
C ASP A 88 14.00 18.30 3.28
N PRO A 89 12.68 18.55 3.26
CA PRO A 89 11.75 18.00 4.24
C PRO A 89 11.70 16.47 4.18
N LYS A 90 11.69 15.85 5.36
CA LYS A 90 11.70 14.39 5.51
C LYS A 90 10.61 13.94 6.47
N VAL A 91 10.04 12.78 6.17
CA VAL A 91 9.12 12.09 7.05
C VAL A 91 9.68 10.71 7.35
N PHE A 92 9.71 10.35 8.62
CA PHE A 92 10.01 9.02 9.09
C PHE A 92 8.82 8.48 9.86
N VAL A 93 8.42 7.24 9.56
CA VAL A 93 7.44 6.48 10.35
C VAL A 93 8.16 5.23 10.85
N ILE A 94 8.15 5.04 12.17
CA ILE A 94 8.93 4.02 12.86
C ILE A 94 7.99 3.13 13.66
N GLU A 95 8.20 1.83 13.56
CA GLU A 95 7.49 0.82 14.35
C GLU A 95 7.78 0.99 15.85
N PRO A 96 6.86 0.61 16.75
CA PRO A 96 6.97 0.91 18.18
C PRO A 96 8.19 0.25 18.85
N ASP A 97 8.69 -0.85 18.28
CA ASP A 97 9.90 -1.55 18.73
C ASP A 97 11.18 -1.10 18.01
N TRP A 98 11.11 -0.08 17.16
CA TRP A 98 12.20 0.38 16.29
C TRP A 98 12.72 -0.71 15.34
N SER A 99 11.96 -1.78 15.06
CA SER A 99 12.43 -2.86 14.19
C SER A 99 12.50 -2.44 12.72
N HIS A 100 11.60 -1.55 12.28
CA HIS A 100 11.60 -1.00 10.92
C HIS A 100 11.30 0.50 10.87
N VAL A 101 11.86 1.14 9.85
CA VAL A 101 11.74 2.58 9.57
C VAL A 101 11.37 2.78 8.11
N LEU A 102 10.29 3.51 7.87
CA LEU A 102 9.96 4.09 6.57
C LEU A 102 10.40 5.55 6.54
N GLY A 103 11.49 5.85 5.82
CA GLY A 103 11.92 7.22 5.55
C GLY A 103 11.54 7.69 4.14
N ARG A 104 11.09 8.94 4.01
CA ARG A 104 10.81 9.60 2.73
C ARG A 104 11.37 11.01 2.70
N ARG A 105 12.08 11.36 1.62
CA ARG A 105 12.42 12.74 1.25
C ARG A 105 11.29 13.28 0.37
N LEU A 106 10.85 14.51 0.63
CA LEU A 106 9.75 15.12 -0.13
C LEU A 106 10.25 15.87 -1.37
N GLY A 107 11.52 16.28 -1.41
CA GLY A 107 12.08 17.06 -2.52
C GLY A 107 11.42 18.42 -2.72
N ALA A 108 10.74 18.93 -1.68
CA ALA A 108 10.09 20.23 -1.68
C ALA A 108 11.03 21.28 -1.07
N THR A 109 11.07 22.48 -1.64
CA THR A 109 11.84 23.61 -1.08
C THR A 109 11.06 24.39 -0.03
N GLU A 110 9.75 24.20 0.04
CA GLU A 110 8.85 24.82 1.01
C GLU A 110 7.69 23.86 1.34
N ILE A 111 7.02 24.10 2.47
CA ILE A 111 5.84 23.32 2.88
C ILE A 111 4.60 23.96 2.27
N ASP A 112 4.30 23.55 1.04
CA ASP A 112 3.07 23.93 0.34
C ASP A 112 1.96 22.87 0.54
N ILE A 113 0.80 23.10 -0.07
CA ILE A 113 -0.33 22.16 0.01
C ILE A 113 0.00 20.76 -0.53
N VAL A 114 0.93 20.65 -1.48
CA VAL A 114 1.34 19.37 -2.05
C VAL A 114 2.23 18.62 -1.08
N ALA A 115 3.18 19.31 -0.44
CA ALA A 115 4.02 18.75 0.61
C ALA A 115 3.19 18.31 1.82
N LEU A 116 2.23 19.13 2.27
CA LEU A 116 1.31 18.81 3.36
C LEU A 116 0.51 17.53 3.07
N GLU A 117 -0.08 17.43 1.88
CA GLU A 117 -0.83 16.25 1.46
C GLU A 117 0.06 15.00 1.33
N GLN A 118 1.31 15.16 0.87
CA GLN A 118 2.25 14.04 0.84
C GLN A 118 2.60 13.56 2.26
N ILE A 119 2.91 14.48 3.18
CA ILE A 119 3.21 14.15 4.58
C ILE A 119 2.03 13.38 5.19
N SER A 120 0.82 13.92 5.06
CA SER A 120 -0.37 13.34 5.69
C SER A 120 -0.72 11.96 5.09
N LEU A 121 -0.54 11.76 3.77
CA LEU A 121 -0.73 10.46 3.12
C LEU A 121 0.33 9.43 3.52
N ILE A 122 1.59 9.83 3.63
CA ILE A 122 2.67 8.94 4.09
C ILE A 122 2.39 8.48 5.53
N VAL A 123 2.01 9.41 6.41
CA VAL A 123 1.73 9.10 7.82
C VAL A 123 0.50 8.20 7.93
N SER A 124 -0.66 8.63 7.43
CA SER A 124 -1.91 7.87 7.56
C SER A 124 -1.87 6.50 6.89
N GLY A 125 -1.32 6.41 5.67
CA GLY A 125 -1.20 5.13 4.97
C GLY A 125 -0.25 4.15 5.66
N SER A 126 0.81 4.65 6.31
CA SER A 126 1.74 3.80 7.07
C SER A 126 1.11 3.34 8.39
N VAL A 127 0.42 4.23 9.09
CA VAL A 127 -0.27 3.90 10.34
C VAL A 127 -1.40 2.90 10.10
N ASP A 128 -2.21 3.09 9.05
CA ASP A 128 -3.27 2.13 8.67
C ASP A 128 -2.69 0.74 8.36
N ALA A 129 -1.55 0.69 7.66
CA ALA A 129 -0.85 -0.57 7.41
C ALA A 129 -0.38 -1.26 8.70
N LEU A 130 0.13 -0.50 9.68
CA LEU A 130 0.56 -1.02 10.98
C LEU A 130 -0.62 -1.52 11.82
N LEU A 131 -1.74 -0.79 11.84
CA LEU A 131 -2.99 -1.23 12.48
C LEU A 131 -3.52 -2.53 11.88
N ALA A 132 -3.31 -2.75 10.59
CA ALA A 132 -3.64 -3.99 9.90
C ALA A 132 -2.64 -5.14 10.16
N GLY A 133 -1.60 -4.92 10.97
CA GLY A 133 -0.55 -5.90 11.27
C GLY A 133 0.51 -6.05 10.17
N GLY A 134 0.61 -5.07 9.28
CA GLY A 134 1.69 -4.99 8.29
C GLY A 134 2.99 -4.50 8.91
N THR A 135 4.08 -4.61 8.13
CA THR A 135 5.39 -4.03 8.44
C THR A 135 5.70 -2.91 7.46
N ILE A 136 6.43 -1.88 7.87
CA ILE A 136 6.74 -0.72 7.03
C ILE A 136 8.25 -0.52 6.87
N GLY A 137 8.71 -0.22 5.65
CA GLY A 137 10.08 0.23 5.43
C GLY A 137 11.16 -0.86 5.56
N ILE A 138 12.33 -0.46 6.08
CA ILE A 138 13.57 -1.25 6.14
C ILE A 138 14.18 -1.19 7.55
N ALA A 139 15.22 -1.98 7.80
CA ALA A 139 15.91 -1.97 9.09
C ALA A 139 16.54 -0.58 9.40
N PRO A 140 16.57 -0.13 10.68
CA PRO A 140 17.11 1.17 11.05
C PRO A 140 18.53 1.44 10.57
N ALA A 141 19.42 0.43 10.60
CA ALA A 141 20.79 0.57 10.12
C ALA A 141 20.86 0.90 8.62
N GLU A 142 20.04 0.23 7.80
CA GLU A 142 19.97 0.48 6.36
C GLU A 142 19.34 1.85 6.06
N ALA A 143 18.30 2.24 6.81
CA ALA A 143 17.72 3.57 6.73
C ALA A 143 18.73 4.66 7.13
N ARG A 144 19.54 4.41 8.17
CA ARG A 144 20.59 5.34 8.63
C ARG A 144 21.60 5.63 7.53
N GLU A 145 22.06 4.59 6.84
CA GLU A 145 22.94 4.69 5.67
C GLU A 145 22.27 5.47 4.52
N ALA A 146 21.03 5.12 4.15
CA ALA A 146 20.30 5.76 3.05
C ALA A 146 20.02 7.27 3.27
N PHE A 147 19.96 7.68 4.54
CA PHE A 147 19.72 9.07 4.94
C PHE A 147 21.00 9.82 5.34
N GLY A 148 22.16 9.17 5.31
CA GLY A 148 23.45 9.78 5.61
C GLY A 148 23.60 10.19 7.08
N ALA A 149 22.95 9.46 7.99
CA ALA A 149 23.08 9.69 9.42
C ALA A 149 24.40 9.07 9.94
N PRO A 150 25.12 9.75 10.86
CA PRO A 150 26.46 9.33 11.30
C PRO A 150 26.40 7.97 11.99
N GLU A 151 27.38 7.08 11.88
CA GLU A 151 27.32 5.78 12.57
C GLU A 151 27.22 5.96 14.11
N PRO A 152 26.39 5.19 14.84
CA PRO A 152 26.33 5.32 16.30
C PRO A 152 27.73 5.03 16.88
N GLU A 153 28.16 5.84 17.85
CA GLU A 153 29.41 5.57 18.56
C GLU A 153 29.31 4.18 19.21
N PRO A 154 30.35 3.32 19.09
CA PRO A 154 30.29 1.98 19.65
C PRO A 154 30.06 2.09 21.16
N GLU A 155 28.94 1.53 21.62
CA GLU A 155 28.69 1.37 23.05
C GLU A 155 29.88 0.61 23.64
N THR A 156 30.60 1.25 24.56
CA THR A 156 31.70 0.59 25.26
C THR A 156 31.10 -0.59 26.00
N GLU A 157 31.40 -1.80 25.50
CA GLU A 157 30.95 -3.07 26.08
C GLU A 157 31.22 -3.04 27.58
N THR A 158 30.15 -2.84 28.37
CA THR A 158 30.23 -3.00 29.81
C THR A 158 30.24 -4.50 30.03
N GLU A 159 31.40 -5.01 30.47
CA GLU A 159 31.65 -6.42 30.73
C GLU A 159 30.44 -7.07 31.42
N THR A 160 29.89 -8.08 30.75
CA THR A 160 28.78 -8.89 31.21
C THR A 160 29.24 -9.67 32.45
N GLU A 161 28.72 -9.30 33.62
CA GLU A 161 28.84 -10.13 34.82
C GLU A 161 28.10 -11.45 34.58
N THR A 162 28.85 -12.53 34.83
CA THR A 162 28.48 -13.92 34.60
C THR A 162 27.73 -14.49 35.81
N GLU A 163 26.93 -15.53 35.54
CA GLU A 163 26.42 -16.60 36.43
C GLU A 163 25.01 -16.46 37.07
N PRO A 164 24.34 -17.60 37.42
CA PRO A 164 24.62 -19.00 37.09
C PRO A 164 23.43 -19.78 36.48
N GLU A 165 23.78 -20.97 35.97
CA GLU A 165 22.94 -22.08 35.52
C GLU A 165 21.73 -22.34 36.45
N THR A 166 20.55 -22.49 35.86
CA THR A 166 19.38 -23.07 36.53
C THR A 166 19.10 -24.48 35.98
N GLU A 167 19.07 -25.40 36.95
CA GLU A 167 18.76 -26.82 36.97
C GLU A 167 17.53 -27.24 36.13
N PRO A 168 17.56 -28.38 35.41
CA PRO A 168 16.41 -28.84 34.61
C PRO A 168 15.39 -29.59 35.47
N ALA A 169 14.14 -29.16 35.41
CA ALA A 169 12.98 -29.85 35.99
C ALA A 169 12.21 -30.65 34.91
N PRO A 170 11.44 -31.68 35.31
CA PRO A 170 11.33 -32.95 34.58
C PRO A 170 10.35 -32.95 33.39
N GLU A 171 10.65 -33.83 32.45
CA GLU A 171 9.81 -34.23 31.32
C GLU A 171 8.38 -34.59 31.78
N THR A 172 7.41 -33.81 31.32
CA THR A 172 6.00 -34.17 31.44
C THR A 172 5.62 -35.08 30.29
N GLU A 173 5.41 -36.35 30.62
CA GLU A 173 4.89 -37.41 29.76
C GLU A 173 3.46 -37.05 29.30
N VAL A 174 3.33 -36.53 28.08
CA VAL A 174 2.03 -36.25 27.46
C VAL A 174 1.45 -37.56 26.92
N ALA A 175 0.41 -38.07 27.58
CA ALA A 175 -0.37 -39.20 27.13
C ALA A 175 -0.92 -38.98 25.70
N PRO A 176 -0.98 -40.01 24.84
CA PRO A 176 -1.55 -39.87 23.51
C PRO A 176 -3.05 -39.55 23.62
N ILE A 177 -3.42 -38.36 23.16
CA ILE A 177 -4.82 -38.00 22.93
C ILE A 177 -5.33 -38.92 21.81
N PHE A 178 -6.19 -39.85 22.19
CA PHE A 178 -6.97 -40.68 21.28
C PHE A 178 -7.89 -39.75 20.47
N LEU A 179 -7.48 -39.40 19.25
CA LEU A 179 -8.36 -38.77 18.28
C LEU A 179 -9.38 -39.83 17.84
N GLU A 180 -10.60 -39.71 18.36
CA GLU A 180 -11.75 -40.41 17.79
C GLU A 180 -11.87 -40.04 16.29
N PRO A 181 -12.06 -41.02 15.40
CA PRO A 181 -12.26 -40.73 13.98
C PRO A 181 -13.52 -39.86 13.82
N PRO A 182 -13.50 -38.83 12.96
CA PRO A 182 -14.69 -38.04 12.69
C PRO A 182 -15.80 -38.97 12.20
N ARG A 183 -16.94 -38.95 12.90
CA ARG A 183 -18.17 -39.60 12.46
C ARG A 183 -18.46 -39.16 11.03
N ALA A 184 -18.64 -40.14 10.14
CA ALA A 184 -19.17 -39.94 8.81
C ALA A 184 -20.45 -39.09 8.92
N VAL A 185 -20.37 -37.87 8.42
CA VAL A 185 -21.55 -37.06 8.17
C VAL A 185 -22.16 -37.65 6.91
N ASP A 186 -23.35 -38.24 7.08
CA ASP A 186 -24.13 -38.79 5.99
C ASP A 186 -24.26 -37.79 4.84
N GLU A 187 -23.82 -38.23 3.66
CA GLU A 187 -24.11 -37.65 2.36
C GLU A 187 -25.62 -37.60 2.13
N ALA A 188 -26.27 -36.52 2.58
CA ALA A 188 -27.55 -36.10 2.02
C ALA A 188 -27.26 -35.36 0.69
N THR A 189 -26.95 -36.15 -0.33
CA THR A 189 -26.84 -35.70 -1.72
C THR A 189 -28.23 -35.42 -2.26
N ASP A 190 -28.83 -34.31 -1.85
CA ASP A 190 -30.03 -33.78 -2.51
C ASP A 190 -29.59 -32.91 -3.69
N ALA A 191 -29.12 -33.59 -4.73
CA ALA A 191 -28.83 -32.99 -6.02
C ALA A 191 -30.16 -32.67 -6.72
N ASP A 192 -30.74 -31.50 -6.38
CA ASP A 192 -31.81 -30.89 -7.17
C ASP A 192 -31.29 -30.63 -8.60
N PRO A 193 -31.73 -31.43 -9.60
CA PRO A 193 -31.18 -31.34 -10.92
C PRO A 193 -31.90 -30.22 -11.67
N LYS A 194 -31.10 -29.26 -12.16
CA LYS A 194 -31.45 -28.35 -13.27
C LYS A 194 -32.36 -27.17 -12.91
N ARG A 195 -31.96 -26.33 -11.95
CA ARG A 195 -32.21 -24.89 -12.17
C ARG A 195 -31.26 -24.41 -13.25
N PRO A 196 -31.74 -23.87 -14.39
CA PRO A 196 -30.86 -23.24 -15.36
C PRO A 196 -30.11 -22.13 -14.64
N LEU A 197 -28.79 -22.29 -14.52
CA LEU A 197 -27.89 -21.29 -13.96
C LEU A 197 -28.03 -20.05 -14.84
N ARG A 198 -28.86 -19.10 -14.40
CA ARG A 198 -29.04 -17.83 -15.12
C ARG A 198 -27.69 -17.12 -15.14
N PRO A 199 -27.25 -16.59 -16.30
CA PRO A 199 -26.06 -15.77 -16.35
C PRO A 199 -26.19 -14.65 -15.32
N ARG A 200 -25.16 -14.49 -14.49
CA ARG A 200 -25.12 -13.44 -13.46
C ARG A 200 -24.20 -12.34 -13.96
N SER A 201 -24.74 -11.13 -14.11
CA SER A 201 -23.95 -9.92 -14.30
C SER A 201 -23.40 -9.45 -12.94
N SER A 202 -22.24 -8.81 -12.97
CA SER A 202 -21.68 -8.09 -11.82
C SER A 202 -21.01 -6.81 -12.30
N LEU A 203 -21.08 -5.78 -11.47
CA LEU A 203 -20.43 -4.48 -11.67
C LEU A 203 -19.49 -4.24 -10.50
N GLY A 204 -18.29 -3.77 -10.77
CA GLY A 204 -17.29 -3.49 -9.74
C GLY A 204 -16.55 -2.18 -9.98
N ALA A 205 -16.02 -1.65 -8.89
CA ALA A 205 -15.09 -0.54 -8.91
C ALA A 205 -13.91 -0.88 -8.00
N GLY A 206 -12.74 -0.34 -8.30
CA GLY A 206 -11.52 -0.58 -7.56
C GLY A 206 -10.46 0.47 -7.81
N TYR A 207 -9.37 0.33 -7.09
CA TYR A 207 -8.18 1.15 -7.20
C TYR A 207 -6.99 0.24 -7.52
N GLY A 208 -6.13 0.70 -8.43
CA GLY A 208 -4.98 -0.06 -8.90
C GLY A 208 -3.70 0.77 -8.88
N LEU A 209 -2.61 0.09 -8.53
CA LEU A 209 -1.25 0.58 -8.72
C LEU A 209 -0.62 -0.21 -9.86
N GLN A 210 -0.15 0.50 -10.88
CA GLN A 210 0.52 -0.09 -12.03
C GLN A 210 1.95 0.43 -12.14
N ALA A 211 2.92 -0.46 -12.07
CA ALA A 211 4.32 -0.13 -12.29
C ALA A 211 4.76 -0.64 -13.67
N PHE A 212 5.31 0.25 -14.49
CA PHE A 212 5.99 -0.12 -15.73
C PHE A 212 7.51 -0.15 -15.50
N ALA A 213 8.25 -0.77 -16.43
CA ALA A 213 9.71 -0.94 -16.46
C ALA A 213 10.56 0.26 -15.95
N PRO A 214 11.86 0.04 -15.62
CA PRO A 214 12.70 1.02 -14.92
C PRO A 214 12.68 2.41 -15.56
N GLY A 215 12.38 3.44 -14.77
CA GLY A 215 12.35 4.84 -15.21
C GLY A 215 10.96 5.49 -15.22
N TYR A 216 9.87 4.72 -15.07
CA TYR A 216 8.53 5.26 -14.86
C TYR A 216 8.08 5.04 -13.42
N GLY A 217 7.58 6.09 -12.78
CA GLY A 217 6.94 5.99 -11.45
C GLY A 217 5.63 5.19 -11.53
N PRO A 218 5.14 4.67 -10.39
CA PRO A 218 3.89 3.93 -10.35
C PRO A 218 2.73 4.83 -10.80
N ALA A 219 1.87 4.29 -11.66
CA ALA A 219 0.60 4.88 -12.04
C ALA A 219 -0.44 4.54 -10.98
N GLN A 220 -1.16 5.55 -10.51
CA GLN A 220 -2.31 5.39 -9.63
C GLN A 220 -3.58 5.46 -10.46
N ALA A 221 -4.40 4.40 -10.48
CA ALA A 221 -5.57 4.32 -11.36
C ALA A 221 -6.84 3.91 -10.62
N VAL A 222 -7.95 4.57 -10.96
CA VAL A 222 -9.29 4.14 -10.62
C VAL A 222 -9.78 3.21 -11.73
N THR A 223 -10.31 2.05 -11.35
CA THR A 223 -10.77 1.00 -12.27
C THR A 223 -12.26 0.73 -12.07
N VAL A 224 -13.01 0.71 -13.17
CA VAL A 224 -14.41 0.31 -13.22
C VAL A 224 -14.52 -0.94 -14.09
N SER A 225 -15.15 -1.99 -13.59
CA SER A 225 -15.25 -3.27 -14.30
C SER A 225 -16.69 -3.78 -14.40
N ALA A 226 -17.00 -4.43 -15.52
CA ALA A 226 -18.26 -5.09 -15.76
C ALA A 226 -18.00 -6.51 -16.25
N SER A 227 -18.72 -7.49 -15.71
CA SER A 227 -18.52 -8.88 -16.13
C SER A 227 -19.79 -9.74 -16.07
N LEU A 228 -19.83 -10.74 -16.93
CA LEU A 228 -20.86 -11.76 -17.07
C LEU A 228 -20.28 -13.12 -16.68
N ARG A 229 -20.90 -13.78 -15.71
CA ARG A 229 -20.53 -15.15 -15.30
C ARG A 229 -21.35 -16.18 -16.07
N SER A 230 -20.67 -17.09 -16.75
CA SER A 230 -21.29 -18.27 -17.38
C SER A 230 -21.57 -19.36 -16.34
N SER A 231 -22.43 -20.32 -16.72
CA SER A 231 -22.69 -21.53 -15.95
C SER A 231 -21.48 -22.47 -15.85
N SER A 232 -20.51 -22.35 -16.76
CA SER A 232 -19.28 -23.17 -16.80
C SER A 232 -18.19 -22.68 -15.85
N GLY A 233 -18.46 -21.70 -14.99
CA GLY A 233 -17.48 -21.14 -14.05
C GLY A 233 -16.55 -20.09 -14.67
N TRP A 234 -16.75 -19.75 -15.94
CA TRP A 234 -16.05 -18.66 -16.61
C TRP A 234 -16.71 -17.32 -16.30
N ARG A 235 -15.89 -16.29 -16.17
CA ARG A 235 -16.35 -14.91 -16.16
C ARG A 235 -15.75 -14.20 -17.37
N TRP A 236 -16.60 -13.55 -18.16
CA TRP A 236 -16.22 -12.76 -19.32
C TRP A 236 -16.55 -11.32 -19.03
N GLY A 237 -15.63 -10.40 -19.25
CA GLY A 237 -15.88 -9.02 -18.91
C GLY A 237 -14.86 -8.07 -19.47
N GLY A 238 -15.05 -6.81 -19.13
CA GLY A 238 -14.08 -5.77 -19.40
C GLY A 238 -13.94 -4.82 -18.23
N ALA A 239 -12.81 -4.14 -18.19
CA ALA A 239 -12.50 -3.10 -17.24
C ALA A 239 -12.05 -1.84 -17.99
N PHE A 240 -12.36 -0.69 -17.42
CA PHE A 240 -11.83 0.59 -17.85
C PHE A 240 -11.12 1.22 -16.66
N SER A 241 -9.86 1.63 -16.85
CA SER A 241 -9.06 2.26 -15.81
C SER A 241 -8.56 3.62 -16.26
N GLY A 242 -8.75 4.63 -15.42
CA GLY A 242 -8.18 5.97 -15.60
C GLY A 242 -7.27 6.31 -14.44
N GLY A 243 -6.07 6.82 -14.72
CA GLY A 243 -5.08 7.07 -13.69
C GLY A 243 -4.20 8.27 -13.96
N VAL A 244 -3.49 8.71 -12.92
CA VAL A 244 -2.45 9.72 -13.00
C VAL A 244 -1.11 9.01 -13.00
N LEU A 245 -0.29 9.34 -14.00
CA LEU A 245 1.11 8.97 -14.07
C LEU A 245 1.89 10.05 -13.31
N ARG A 246 2.55 9.65 -12.23
CA ARG A 246 3.52 10.50 -11.53
C ARG A 246 4.92 9.91 -11.70
N PRO A 247 5.58 10.10 -12.84
CA PRO A 247 6.99 9.76 -12.96
C PRO A 247 7.82 10.56 -11.96
N PRO A 248 8.93 9.98 -11.44
CA PRO A 248 10.01 10.81 -10.91
C PRO A 248 10.53 11.71 -12.04
N SER A 249 10.96 12.92 -11.70
CA SER A 249 11.66 13.77 -12.67
C SER A 249 12.85 12.98 -13.23
N VAL A 250 12.98 12.93 -14.55
CA VAL A 250 14.08 12.23 -15.21
C VAL A 250 15.09 13.28 -15.65
N ALA A 251 16.25 13.30 -14.99
CA ALA A 251 17.36 14.11 -15.44
C ALA A 251 18.09 13.40 -16.59
N PHE A 252 18.15 14.03 -17.75
CA PHE A 252 18.95 13.56 -18.89
C PHE A 252 19.81 14.73 -19.41
N ASP A 253 21.14 14.58 -19.39
CA ASP A 253 22.10 15.56 -19.91
C ASP A 253 21.79 17.03 -19.54
N ALA A 254 21.69 17.30 -18.22
CA ALA A 254 21.40 18.61 -17.61
C ALA A 254 19.97 19.17 -17.82
N VAL A 255 19.07 18.41 -18.44
CA VAL A 255 17.64 18.74 -18.54
C VAL A 255 16.88 17.86 -17.55
N GLU A 256 16.29 18.49 -16.54
CA GLU A 256 15.30 17.84 -15.69
C GLU A 256 13.96 17.87 -16.44
N VAL A 257 13.37 16.70 -16.61
CA VAL A 257 12.09 16.55 -17.27
C VAL A 257 11.05 16.20 -16.22
N ASP A 258 10.19 17.17 -15.92
CA ASP A 258 8.96 16.91 -15.21
C ASP A 258 7.97 16.27 -16.17
N MET A 259 7.61 15.04 -15.86
CA MET A 259 6.53 14.35 -16.55
C MET A 259 5.31 14.37 -15.65
N LEU A 260 4.22 14.99 -16.12
CA LEU A 260 2.90 14.82 -15.50
C LEU A 260 2.00 14.18 -16.55
N GLY A 261 1.42 13.03 -16.21
CA GLY A 261 0.63 12.30 -17.18
C GLY A 261 -0.68 11.75 -16.67
N GLY A 262 -1.54 11.42 -17.61
CA GLY A 262 -2.76 10.66 -17.37
C GLY A 262 -2.75 9.41 -18.22
N THR A 263 -3.35 8.33 -17.73
CA THR A 263 -3.55 7.10 -18.49
C THR A 263 -5.03 6.76 -18.55
N LEU A 264 -5.50 6.32 -19.71
CA LEU A 264 -6.82 5.74 -19.90
C LEU A 264 -6.65 4.40 -20.60
N ARG A 265 -7.06 3.31 -19.97
CA ARG A 265 -6.97 1.94 -20.50
C ARG A 265 -8.31 1.24 -20.49
N GLY A 266 -8.53 0.39 -21.49
CA GLY A 266 -9.63 -0.55 -21.56
C GLY A 266 -9.09 -1.97 -21.70
N TRP A 267 -9.65 -2.89 -20.93
CA TRP A 267 -9.30 -4.30 -20.88
C TRP A 267 -10.53 -5.15 -21.16
N ALA A 268 -10.35 -6.25 -21.88
CA ALA A 268 -11.36 -7.28 -22.08
C ALA A 268 -10.72 -8.64 -21.88
N GLY A 269 -11.39 -9.53 -21.16
CA GLY A 269 -10.77 -10.80 -20.82
C GLY A 269 -11.70 -11.83 -20.22
N ALA A 270 -11.06 -12.94 -19.88
CA ALA A 270 -11.70 -14.09 -19.28
C ALA A 270 -11.05 -14.41 -17.94
N THR A 271 -11.88 -14.79 -16.97
CA THR A 271 -11.45 -15.12 -15.62
C THR A 271 -12.02 -16.49 -15.22
N PRO A 272 -11.37 -17.62 -15.60
CA PRO A 272 -11.74 -18.94 -15.08
C PRO A 272 -11.61 -19.00 -13.56
N THR A 273 -12.66 -19.48 -12.90
CA THR A 273 -12.67 -19.72 -11.45
C THR A 273 -12.02 -21.08 -11.17
N LEU A 274 -10.93 -21.13 -10.41
CA LEU A 274 -10.28 -22.38 -10.00
C LEU A 274 -10.92 -22.93 -8.71
N THR A 275 -11.15 -22.05 -7.75
CA THR A 275 -11.82 -22.34 -6.47
C THR A 275 -12.80 -21.21 -6.14
N PRO A 276 -13.67 -21.34 -5.12
CA PRO A 276 -14.57 -20.25 -4.72
C PRO A 276 -13.87 -18.91 -4.37
N HIS A 277 -12.56 -18.98 -4.07
CA HIS A 277 -11.73 -17.87 -3.61
C HIS A 277 -10.60 -17.50 -4.58
N VAL A 278 -10.28 -18.35 -5.54
CA VAL A 278 -9.14 -18.16 -6.45
C VAL A 278 -9.60 -18.30 -7.89
N ALA A 279 -9.22 -17.34 -8.72
CA ALA A 279 -9.40 -17.35 -10.16
C ALA A 279 -8.12 -16.91 -10.86
N VAL A 280 -8.04 -17.14 -12.16
CA VAL A 280 -6.95 -16.64 -13.01
C VAL A 280 -7.55 -15.71 -14.02
N ALA A 281 -7.04 -14.50 -14.17
CA ALA A 281 -7.44 -13.56 -15.21
C ALA A 281 -6.47 -13.62 -16.39
N ALA A 282 -7.00 -13.50 -17.60
CA ALA A 282 -6.25 -13.26 -18.82
C ALA A 282 -7.02 -12.22 -19.64
N GLU A 283 -6.38 -11.07 -19.85
CA GLU A 283 -7.02 -9.90 -20.44
C GLU A 283 -6.13 -9.28 -21.52
N LEU A 284 -6.78 -8.77 -22.56
CA LEU A 284 -6.18 -8.02 -23.65
C LEU A 284 -6.81 -6.64 -23.65
N GLY A 285 -6.00 -5.62 -23.84
CA GLY A 285 -6.47 -4.27 -23.80
C GLY A 285 -5.53 -3.29 -24.44
N GLY A 286 -5.87 -2.03 -24.30
CA GLY A 286 -5.07 -0.94 -24.78
C GLY A 286 -5.58 0.38 -24.26
N GLY A 287 -4.90 1.46 -24.62
CA GLY A 287 -5.28 2.78 -24.19
C GLY A 287 -4.30 3.84 -24.62
N VAL A 288 -4.40 4.99 -23.98
CA VAL A 288 -3.59 6.17 -24.29
C VAL A 288 -3.00 6.72 -23.01
N ASP A 289 -1.71 7.03 -23.05
CA ASP A 289 -1.04 7.85 -22.05
C ASP A 289 -0.89 9.26 -22.62
N VAL A 290 -1.29 10.27 -21.85
CA VAL A 290 -1.01 11.67 -22.16
C VAL A 290 0.09 12.12 -21.21
N LEU A 291 1.18 12.63 -21.75
CA LEU A 291 2.36 13.08 -21.01
C LEU A 291 2.57 14.56 -21.29
N ARG A 292 2.71 15.38 -20.26
CA ARG A 292 3.28 16.72 -20.39
C ARG A 292 4.73 16.65 -19.98
N VAL A 293 5.61 17.08 -20.88
CA VAL A 293 7.06 17.14 -20.72
C VAL A 293 7.42 18.60 -20.48
N ARG A 294 7.92 18.92 -19.28
CA ARG A 294 8.49 20.24 -18.99
C ARG A 294 9.99 20.12 -18.81
N PRO A 295 10.79 20.52 -19.81
CA PRO A 295 12.24 20.54 -19.67
C PRO A 295 12.69 21.75 -18.85
N SER A 296 13.74 21.59 -18.03
CA SER A 296 14.36 22.70 -17.28
C SER A 296 15.24 23.64 -18.14
N GLY A 297 15.36 23.40 -19.45
CA GLY A 297 16.17 24.15 -20.41
C GLY A 297 15.36 25.09 -21.34
N PRO A 298 15.98 25.68 -22.38
CA PRO A 298 15.33 26.63 -23.31
C PRO A 298 14.37 25.96 -24.31
N VAL A 299 13.89 24.76 -24.02
CA VAL A 299 13.03 23.97 -24.89
C VAL A 299 11.58 24.20 -24.45
N ASP A 300 10.66 24.32 -25.42
CA ASP A 300 9.26 24.55 -25.12
C ASP A 300 8.58 23.34 -24.46
N ASP A 301 7.66 23.63 -23.53
CA ASP A 301 6.71 22.66 -22.98
C ASP A 301 6.00 21.89 -24.10
N ARG A 302 5.95 20.56 -23.99
CA ARG A 302 5.27 19.71 -24.96
C ARG A 302 4.27 18.78 -24.30
N VAL A 303 3.16 18.53 -25.00
CA VAL A 303 2.19 17.48 -24.65
C VAL A 303 2.29 16.37 -25.69
N GLU A 304 2.42 15.14 -25.22
CA GLU A 304 2.53 13.94 -26.03
C GLU A 304 1.42 12.95 -25.69
N ALA A 305 0.93 12.25 -26.70
CA ALA A 305 -0.05 11.18 -26.53
C ALA A 305 0.54 9.89 -27.10
N VAL A 306 0.63 8.85 -26.26
CA VAL A 306 1.24 7.57 -26.60
C VAL A 306 0.19 6.47 -26.50
N GLY A 307 -0.04 5.77 -27.60
CA GLY A 307 -0.91 4.61 -27.63
C GLY A 307 -0.21 3.41 -27.00
N ALA A 308 -0.94 2.56 -26.29
CA ALA A 308 -0.43 1.27 -25.84
C ALA A 308 -1.45 0.17 -26.10
N VAL A 309 -0.96 -1.00 -26.45
CA VAL A 309 -1.73 -2.26 -26.50
C VAL A 309 -1.01 -3.24 -25.61
N GLY A 310 -1.74 -3.94 -24.74
CA GLY A 310 -1.13 -4.81 -23.76
C GLY A 310 -1.94 -6.07 -23.50
N VAL A 311 -1.23 -7.07 -22.99
CA VAL A 311 -1.81 -8.27 -22.40
C VAL A 311 -1.49 -8.27 -20.92
N ARG A 312 -2.43 -8.75 -20.11
CA ARG A 312 -2.22 -8.95 -18.68
C ARG A 312 -2.79 -10.27 -18.21
N ALA A 313 -2.07 -10.92 -17.31
CA ALA A 313 -2.52 -12.20 -16.76
C ALA A 313 -2.00 -12.41 -15.34
N GLY A 314 -2.79 -13.10 -14.52
CA GLY A 314 -2.38 -13.43 -13.17
C GLY A 314 -3.51 -13.87 -12.24
N PRO A 315 -3.20 -14.21 -10.98
CA PRO A 315 -4.18 -14.65 -10.02
C PRO A 315 -5.10 -13.52 -9.55
N VAL A 316 -6.35 -13.89 -9.29
CA VAL A 316 -7.38 -13.05 -8.67
C VAL A 316 -7.92 -13.75 -7.43
N PHE A 317 -7.76 -13.11 -6.29
CA PHE A 317 -8.24 -13.58 -4.99
C PHE A 317 -9.57 -12.90 -4.64
N SER A 318 -10.46 -13.66 -4.01
CA SER A 318 -11.73 -13.19 -3.48
C SER A 318 -11.77 -13.43 -1.97
N LEU A 319 -11.62 -12.36 -1.21
CA LEU A 319 -11.59 -12.33 0.25
C LEU A 319 -12.98 -11.92 0.77
N GLY A 320 -13.41 -12.46 1.91
CA GLY A 320 -14.71 -12.16 2.51
C GLY A 320 -15.89 -13.03 2.02
N ARG A 321 -17.10 -12.75 2.52
CA ARG A 321 -18.33 -13.52 2.25
C ARG A 321 -19.46 -12.63 1.77
N GLY A 322 -20.35 -13.18 0.94
CA GLY A 322 -21.57 -12.49 0.50
C GLY A 322 -21.29 -11.20 -0.27
N ARG A 323 -21.85 -10.09 0.22
CA ARG A 323 -21.76 -8.75 -0.40
C ARG A 323 -20.49 -7.99 -0.04
N ASP A 324 -19.75 -8.46 0.97
CA ASP A 324 -18.53 -7.82 1.48
C ASP A 324 -17.28 -8.46 0.87
N ARG A 325 -17.40 -8.93 -0.37
CA ARG A 325 -16.32 -9.63 -1.07
C ARG A 325 -15.38 -8.62 -1.70
N VAL A 326 -14.15 -8.56 -1.19
CA VAL A 326 -13.04 -7.83 -1.78
C VAL A 326 -12.35 -8.71 -2.80
N ARG A 327 -12.03 -8.13 -3.96
CA ARG A 327 -11.19 -8.76 -4.98
C ARG A 327 -9.82 -8.12 -4.96
N VAL A 328 -8.79 -8.97 -4.96
CA VAL A 328 -7.40 -8.56 -5.12
C VAL A 328 -6.88 -9.26 -6.36
N ALA A 329 -6.43 -8.52 -7.37
CA ALA A 329 -5.80 -9.07 -8.56
C ALA A 329 -4.32 -8.69 -8.60
N LEU A 330 -3.47 -9.68 -8.86
CA LEU A 330 -2.03 -9.49 -9.09
C LEU A 330 -1.79 -9.88 -10.54
N LEU A 331 -1.54 -8.92 -11.41
CA LEU A 331 -1.46 -9.13 -12.84
C LEU A 331 -0.05 -8.78 -13.33
N ALA A 332 0.57 -9.71 -14.06
CA ALA A 332 1.75 -9.42 -14.84
C ALA A 332 1.31 -8.82 -16.18
N ASP A 333 1.91 -7.70 -16.54
CA ASP A 333 1.54 -6.92 -17.72
C ASP A 333 2.69 -6.93 -18.74
N VAL A 334 2.34 -7.05 -20.02
CA VAL A 334 3.24 -6.74 -21.12
C VAL A 334 2.52 -5.74 -22.01
N ALA A 335 3.01 -4.50 -22.03
CA ALA A 335 2.48 -3.44 -22.87
C ALA A 335 3.46 -3.14 -24.02
N VAL A 336 2.93 -3.10 -25.24
CA VAL A 336 3.61 -2.58 -26.42
C VAL A 336 3.12 -1.17 -26.64
N ARG A 337 4.01 -0.19 -26.47
CA ARG A 337 3.73 1.19 -26.85
C ARG A 337 3.81 1.32 -28.36
N VAL A 338 2.80 1.92 -28.96
CA VAL A 338 2.72 2.20 -30.39
C VAL A 338 2.83 3.70 -30.53
N ASP A 339 4.00 4.19 -30.94
CA ASP A 339 4.24 5.62 -31.04
C ASP A 339 3.40 6.28 -32.15
N GLY A 340 2.96 7.49 -31.85
CA GLY A 340 2.28 8.39 -32.79
C GLY A 340 2.97 9.76 -32.97
N PHE A 341 4.11 10.05 -32.32
CA PHE A 341 4.79 11.35 -32.47
C PHE A 341 6.31 11.23 -32.43
N HIS A 342 6.96 11.85 -33.41
CA HIS A 342 8.40 11.95 -33.52
C HIS A 342 8.92 13.21 -32.79
N LEU A 343 10.04 13.06 -32.09
CA LEU A 343 10.92 14.15 -31.68
C LEU A 343 12.12 14.15 -32.63
N THR A 344 12.25 15.17 -33.46
CA THR A 344 13.51 15.50 -34.12
C THR A 344 14.30 16.35 -33.13
N THR A 345 15.38 15.81 -32.57
CA THR A 345 16.34 16.63 -31.82
C THR A 345 17.10 17.52 -32.81
N ASN A 346 17.68 18.64 -32.34
CA ASN A 346 18.56 19.49 -33.17
C ASN A 346 19.80 18.74 -33.70
N ALA A 347 20.04 17.50 -33.23
CA ALA A 347 21.11 16.60 -33.67
C ALA A 347 20.67 15.60 -34.76
N GLY A 348 19.40 15.59 -35.18
CA GLY A 348 18.92 14.72 -36.27
C GLY A 348 18.83 13.24 -35.92
N GLU A 349 18.85 12.86 -34.64
CA GLU A 349 18.64 11.46 -34.24
C GLU A 349 17.14 11.10 -34.21
N GLU A 350 16.82 10.05 -34.97
CA GLU A 350 15.49 9.43 -35.06
C GLU A 350 15.42 8.24 -34.09
N VAL A 351 14.64 8.35 -33.01
CA VAL A 351 14.36 7.21 -32.12
C VAL A 351 13.08 6.50 -32.59
N ARG A 352 13.15 5.17 -32.67
CA ARG A 352 12.18 4.27 -33.33
C ARG A 352 11.27 3.52 -32.34
N PRO A 353 10.10 3.01 -32.79
CA PRO A 353 8.79 3.53 -32.40
C PRO A 353 7.94 2.55 -31.58
N TYR A 354 8.58 1.62 -30.85
CA TYR A 354 7.89 0.72 -29.95
C TYR A 354 8.77 0.30 -28.78
N ALA A 355 8.30 0.57 -27.57
CA ALA A 355 8.88 0.04 -26.34
C ALA A 355 7.97 -1.08 -25.83
N VAL A 356 8.54 -2.28 -25.66
CA VAL A 356 7.89 -3.34 -24.89
C VAL A 356 8.24 -3.11 -23.43
N ALA A 357 7.24 -2.79 -22.63
CA ALA A 357 7.39 -2.54 -21.20
C ALA A 357 6.75 -3.71 -20.43
N PRO A 358 7.55 -4.60 -19.80
CA PRO A 358 7.02 -5.46 -18.76
C PRO A 358 6.59 -4.60 -17.57
N GLY A 359 5.54 -5.02 -16.89
CA GLY A 359 5.00 -4.33 -15.73
C GLY A 359 4.23 -5.26 -14.80
N GLY A 360 3.77 -4.70 -13.69
CA GLY A 360 2.92 -5.37 -12.73
C GLY A 360 1.80 -4.45 -12.29
N THR A 361 0.60 -5.00 -12.20
CA THR A 361 -0.59 -4.31 -11.69
C THR A 361 -1.11 -5.03 -10.46
N VAL A 362 -1.33 -4.26 -9.39
CA VAL A 362 -2.11 -4.70 -8.23
C VAL A 362 -3.42 -3.94 -8.23
N GLU A 363 -4.54 -4.64 -8.31
CA GLU A 363 -5.89 -4.06 -8.24
C GLU A 363 -6.62 -4.56 -7.00
N VAL A 364 -7.22 -3.64 -6.25
CA VAL A 364 -8.12 -3.93 -5.13
C VAL A 364 -9.48 -3.33 -5.45
N GLY A 365 -10.54 -4.14 -5.42
CA GLY A 365 -11.87 -3.67 -5.77
C GLY A 365 -13.00 -4.48 -5.19
N TRP A 366 -14.20 -3.91 -5.23
CA TRP A 366 -15.42 -4.52 -4.72
C TRP A 366 -16.30 -4.95 -5.89
N ALA A 367 -16.80 -6.18 -5.83
CA ALA A 367 -17.74 -6.70 -6.82
C ALA A 367 -19.15 -6.73 -6.22
N ARG A 368 -20.09 -5.99 -6.82
CA ARG A 368 -21.51 -6.02 -6.47
C ARG A 368 -22.32 -6.84 -7.46
#